data_AF-A0A2J4JL41-F1
#
_entry.id   AF-A0A2J4JL41-F1
#
_cell.length_a   1.000
_cell.length_b   1.000
_cell.length_c   1.000
_cell.angle_alpha   90.00
_cell.angle_beta   90.00
_cell.angle_gamma   90.00
#
_symmetry.space_group_name_H-M   'P 1'
#
loop_
_entity.id
_entity.type
_entity.pdbx_description
1 polymer ?
#
loop_
_entity_poly.entity_id
_entity_poly.type
_entity_poly.pdbx_seq_one_letter_code
_entity_poly.pdbx_strand_id
1 'polypeptide(L)'
;MSQSKLHPEYLRQKALQDAYPARKNKKTDFYNGIYDRWENPVLTRESIPLSWRFDLNPETNPHFMERLGVNAVFNSGAIKLNGKYYLVARIEGNDRKSFFGVAESDSPVEGFHFWEKPILLPGTCPEETNVYDMRLTQHEDGWIYGVFCSESKDNSVNDLSAAVAAAGIVRTKDLKTWERLPNLVTKRSPQQRNVDLLPEFVNGKYAFYTRPMDDFIDTGSGGGVGFGLCDDITHAVIDEEIITSP
;
A
#
# COMPACT_ATOMS: atom_id res chain seq x y z
N MET A 1 -9.39 -0.03 -33.90
CA MET A 1 -10.66 -0.69 -33.56
C MET A 1 -11.77 0.29 -33.91
N SER A 2 -12.69 -0.05 -34.81
CA SER A 2 -13.78 0.86 -35.18
C SER A 2 -14.75 1.02 -34.00
N GLN A 3 -15.35 2.19 -33.88
CA GLN A 3 -16.21 2.61 -32.76
C GLN A 3 -17.52 1.80 -32.57
N SER A 4 -17.70 0.63 -33.22
CA SER A 4 -18.99 -0.08 -33.28
C SER A 4 -19.09 -1.40 -32.48
N LYS A 5 -18.23 -1.64 -31.48
CA LYS A 5 -18.32 -2.84 -30.62
C LYS A 5 -17.99 -2.57 -29.14
N LEU A 6 -18.40 -1.44 -28.58
CA LEU A 6 -18.33 -1.23 -27.11
C LEU A 6 -19.70 -1.49 -26.50
N HIS A 7 -19.74 -2.22 -25.38
CA HIS A 7 -20.99 -2.48 -24.67
C HIS A 7 -21.60 -1.16 -24.17
N PRO A 8 -22.91 -0.88 -24.31
CA PRO A 8 -23.51 0.40 -23.90
C PRO A 8 -23.26 0.75 -22.43
N GLU A 9 -23.27 -0.27 -21.56
CA GLU A 9 -22.97 -0.09 -20.14
C GLU A 9 -21.53 0.36 -19.88
N TYR A 10 -20.56 -0.04 -20.70
CA TYR A 10 -19.18 0.43 -20.58
C TYR A 10 -19.10 1.95 -20.77
N LEU A 11 -19.81 2.50 -21.76
CA LEU A 11 -19.81 3.95 -22.01
C LEU A 11 -20.40 4.71 -20.81
N ARG A 12 -21.48 4.18 -20.21
CA ARG A 12 -22.10 4.76 -19.01
C ARG A 12 -21.13 4.73 -17.82
N GLN A 13 -20.52 3.58 -17.54
CA GLN A 13 -19.59 3.44 -16.42
C GLN A 13 -18.31 4.28 -16.63
N LYS A 14 -17.82 4.38 -17.87
CA LYS A 14 -16.66 5.20 -18.20
C LYS A 14 -16.92 6.68 -17.94
N ALA A 15 -18.11 7.18 -18.28
CA ALA A 15 -18.50 8.55 -17.97
C ALA A 15 -18.54 8.82 -16.45
N LEU A 16 -19.03 7.88 -15.64
CA LEU A 16 -19.01 7.97 -14.18
C LEU A 16 -17.58 7.96 -13.62
N GLN A 17 -16.72 7.08 -14.16
CA GLN A 17 -15.32 7.00 -13.78
C GLN A 17 -14.56 8.29 -14.11
N ASP A 18 -14.79 8.89 -15.29
CA ASP A 18 -14.12 10.14 -15.70
C ASP A 18 -14.60 11.35 -14.90
N ALA A 19 -15.87 11.34 -14.46
CA ALA A 19 -16.40 12.37 -13.58
C ALA A 19 -15.82 12.30 -12.16
N TYR A 20 -15.36 11.13 -11.70
CA TYR A 20 -14.86 10.93 -10.35
C TYR A 20 -13.63 11.78 -10.01
N PRO A 21 -12.50 11.73 -10.76
CA PRO A 21 -11.35 12.60 -10.51
C PRO A 21 -11.64 14.07 -10.85
N ALA A 22 -12.58 14.34 -11.77
CA ALA A 22 -12.97 15.72 -12.09
C ALA A 22 -13.79 16.41 -10.98
N ARG A 23 -14.36 15.63 -10.05
CA ARG A 23 -15.16 16.17 -8.94
C ARG A 23 -14.28 16.99 -8.01
N LYS A 24 -14.66 18.27 -7.84
CA LYS A 24 -14.10 19.13 -6.82
C LYS A 24 -14.46 18.66 -5.42
N ASN A 25 -13.47 18.60 -4.54
CA ASN A 25 -13.68 18.31 -3.14
C ASN A 25 -13.91 19.60 -2.37
N LYS A 26 -14.66 19.51 -1.27
CA LYS A 26 -15.03 20.64 -0.44
C LYS A 26 -14.59 20.38 0.99
N LYS A 27 -13.89 21.35 1.57
CA LYS A 27 -13.60 21.38 3.00
C LYS A 27 -14.92 21.48 3.78
N THR A 28 -15.11 20.64 4.79
CA THR A 28 -16.31 20.64 5.62
C THR A 28 -16.25 21.71 6.71
N ASP A 29 -17.37 21.91 7.41
CA ASP A 29 -17.45 22.84 8.55
C ASP A 29 -16.83 22.26 9.84
N PHE A 30 -16.21 21.07 9.77
CA PHE A 30 -15.49 20.50 10.92
C PHE A 30 -14.34 21.41 11.34
N TYR A 31 -14.25 21.70 12.64
CA TYR A 31 -13.18 22.53 13.20
C TYR A 31 -12.76 22.04 14.59
N ASN A 32 -11.44 21.91 14.76
CA ASN A 32 -10.80 21.73 16.06
C ASN A 32 -9.52 22.56 16.21
N GLY A 33 -9.19 23.44 15.26
CA GLY A 33 -7.98 24.26 15.24
C GLY A 33 -6.69 23.52 14.86
N ILE A 34 -6.75 22.24 14.48
CA ILE A 34 -5.57 21.40 14.20
C ILE A 34 -5.56 20.92 12.75
N TYR A 35 -6.69 20.40 12.25
CA TYR A 35 -6.79 19.88 10.89
C TYR A 35 -8.20 20.07 10.31
N ASP A 36 -8.27 19.99 8.99
CA ASP A 36 -9.50 20.10 8.23
C ASP A 36 -9.97 18.73 7.74
N ARG A 37 -11.29 18.57 7.59
CA ARG A 37 -11.88 17.40 6.91
C ARG A 37 -12.48 17.81 5.57
N TRP A 38 -12.53 16.85 4.67
CA TRP A 38 -13.07 17.01 3.33
C TRP A 38 -14.30 16.14 3.15
N GLU A 39 -15.28 16.65 2.41
CA GLU A 39 -16.58 16.02 2.23
C GLU A 39 -16.46 14.67 1.54
N ASN A 40 -15.58 14.58 0.53
CA ASN A 40 -15.41 13.39 -0.27
C ASN A 40 -14.08 12.68 0.06
N PRO A 41 -14.07 11.33 0.06
CA PRO A 41 -12.82 10.58 0.06
C PRO A 41 -11.99 10.90 -1.18
N VAL A 42 -10.66 10.85 -1.04
CA VAL A 42 -9.73 11.01 -2.16
C VAL A 42 -9.69 9.77 -3.06
N LEU A 43 -9.93 8.59 -2.50
CA LEU A 43 -10.03 7.31 -3.21
C LEU A 43 -11.15 6.47 -2.60
N THR A 44 -11.84 5.72 -3.44
CA THR A 44 -12.76 4.64 -3.08
C THR A 44 -12.61 3.48 -4.06
N ARG A 45 -13.36 2.38 -3.90
CA ARG A 45 -13.37 1.28 -4.89
C ARG A 45 -13.82 1.73 -6.28
N GLU A 46 -14.62 2.78 -6.37
CA GLU A 46 -15.06 3.40 -7.63
C GLU A 46 -13.92 4.11 -8.36
N SER A 47 -12.85 4.48 -7.67
CA SER A 47 -11.66 5.08 -8.28
C SER A 47 -10.87 4.08 -9.14
N ILE A 48 -11.07 2.78 -8.93
CA ILE A 48 -10.32 1.73 -9.65
C ILE A 48 -10.70 1.70 -11.13
N PRO A 49 -9.72 1.71 -12.05
CA PRO A 49 -9.95 1.64 -13.48
C PRO A 49 -10.90 0.50 -13.87
N LEU A 50 -11.85 0.76 -14.78
CA LEU A 50 -12.78 -0.27 -15.24
C LEU A 50 -12.05 -1.47 -15.87
N SER A 51 -10.92 -1.22 -16.53
CA SER A 51 -10.07 -2.26 -17.14
C SER A 51 -9.47 -3.26 -16.15
N TRP A 52 -9.43 -2.93 -14.85
CA TRP A 52 -8.98 -3.87 -13.82
C TRP A 52 -10.10 -4.81 -13.36
N ARG A 53 -11.35 -4.35 -13.49
CA ARG A 53 -12.52 -4.96 -12.90
C ARG A 53 -13.39 -5.70 -13.91
N PHE A 54 -13.43 -5.20 -15.15
CA PHE A 54 -14.29 -5.69 -16.22
C PHE A 54 -13.45 -6.19 -17.38
N ASP A 55 -13.87 -7.31 -17.96
CA ASP A 55 -13.52 -7.62 -19.35
C ASP A 55 -14.35 -6.72 -20.27
N LEU A 56 -13.67 -5.84 -21.01
CA LEU A 56 -14.30 -4.82 -21.85
C LEU A 56 -14.72 -5.37 -23.22
N ASN A 57 -14.34 -6.60 -23.56
CA ASN A 57 -14.70 -7.21 -24.83
C ASN A 57 -16.12 -7.79 -24.78
N PRO A 58 -17.08 -7.28 -25.59
CA PRO A 58 -18.46 -7.78 -25.56
C PRO A 58 -18.60 -9.23 -26.04
N GLU A 59 -17.63 -9.77 -26.78
CA GLU A 59 -17.66 -11.16 -27.24
C GLU A 59 -17.41 -12.14 -26.09
N THR A 60 -16.54 -11.78 -25.14
CA THR A 60 -16.20 -12.59 -23.96
C THR A 60 -16.92 -12.14 -22.69
N ASN A 61 -17.55 -10.96 -22.72
CA ASN A 61 -18.39 -10.43 -21.64
C ASN A 61 -19.67 -9.74 -22.16
N PRO A 62 -20.61 -10.50 -22.75
CA PRO A 62 -21.80 -9.93 -23.39
C PRO A 62 -22.78 -9.24 -22.42
N HIS A 63 -22.67 -9.52 -21.12
CA HIS A 63 -23.46 -8.90 -20.07
C HIS A 63 -22.72 -7.77 -19.34
N PHE A 64 -21.49 -7.46 -19.75
CA PHE A 64 -20.62 -6.48 -19.09
C PHE A 64 -20.56 -6.65 -17.57
N MET A 65 -20.43 -7.91 -17.13
CA MET A 65 -20.34 -8.24 -15.72
C MET A 65 -18.95 -7.91 -15.20
N GLU A 66 -18.87 -7.48 -13.94
CA GLU A 66 -17.61 -7.38 -13.23
C GLU A 66 -16.99 -8.77 -13.10
N ARG A 67 -15.71 -8.90 -13.46
CA ARG A 67 -14.94 -10.15 -13.41
C ARG A 67 -14.06 -10.23 -12.17
N LEU A 68 -13.42 -9.11 -11.83
CA LEU A 68 -12.48 -8.99 -10.71
C LEU A 68 -12.90 -7.79 -9.86
N GLY A 69 -13.87 -8.00 -8.97
CA GLY A 69 -14.38 -6.92 -8.13
C GLY A 69 -13.37 -6.44 -7.10
N VAL A 70 -13.50 -5.16 -6.74
CA VAL A 70 -12.71 -4.52 -5.67
C VAL A 70 -13.62 -4.19 -4.51
N ASN A 71 -13.22 -4.64 -3.31
CA ASN A 71 -13.95 -4.42 -2.09
C ASN A 71 -13.61 -3.05 -1.47
N ALA A 72 -12.32 -2.72 -1.35
CA ALA A 72 -11.88 -1.53 -0.63
C ALA A 72 -10.56 -0.93 -1.16
N VAL A 73 -10.37 0.37 -0.91
CA VAL A 73 -9.12 1.13 -1.14
C VAL A 73 -8.83 1.93 0.12
N PHE A 74 -7.70 1.68 0.77
CA PHE A 74 -7.41 2.21 2.11
C PHE A 74 -5.89 2.18 2.43
N ASN A 75 -5.52 2.52 3.67
CA ASN A 75 -4.17 2.43 4.25
C ASN A 75 -3.03 2.76 3.28
N SER A 76 -3.12 3.92 2.63
CA SER A 76 -2.21 4.30 1.56
C SER A 76 -0.93 4.92 2.11
N GLY A 77 0.22 4.51 1.58
CA GLY A 77 1.45 5.29 1.66
C GLY A 77 1.31 6.55 0.81
N ALA A 78 2.01 7.62 1.16
CA ALA A 78 1.93 8.89 0.44
C ALA A 78 3.32 9.49 0.24
N ILE A 79 3.55 10.10 -0.93
CA ILE A 79 4.80 10.81 -1.23
C ILE A 79 4.54 11.97 -2.19
N LYS A 80 5.28 13.07 -2.05
CA LYS A 80 5.25 14.19 -3.00
C LYS A 80 6.50 14.13 -3.86
N LEU A 81 6.34 14.01 -5.18
CA LEU A 81 7.44 13.94 -6.14
C LEU A 81 7.15 14.88 -7.31
N ASN A 82 8.16 15.60 -7.80
CA ASN A 82 8.05 16.45 -9.00
C ASN A 82 6.82 17.39 -9.01
N GLY A 83 6.45 17.91 -7.84
CA GLY A 83 5.30 18.81 -7.67
C GLY A 83 3.92 18.12 -7.56
N LYS A 84 3.83 16.79 -7.76
CA LYS A 84 2.60 16.00 -7.69
C LYS A 84 2.49 15.21 -6.39
N TYR A 85 1.26 14.86 -6.03
CA TYR A 85 0.92 14.05 -4.87
C TYR A 85 0.67 12.61 -5.32
N TYR A 86 1.34 11.65 -4.71
CA TYR A 86 1.20 10.23 -5.01
C TYR A 86 0.69 9.49 -3.78
N LEU A 87 -0.23 8.55 -4.01
CA LEU A 87 -0.70 7.58 -3.05
C LEU A 87 -0.36 6.18 -3.56
N VAL A 88 0.39 5.41 -2.77
CA VAL A 88 0.52 3.96 -2.98
C VAL A 88 -0.54 3.30 -2.12
N ALA A 89 -1.71 3.11 -2.72
CA ALA A 89 -2.89 2.63 -2.03
C ALA A 89 -2.88 1.11 -1.90
N ARG A 90 -3.31 0.62 -0.72
CA ARG A 90 -3.73 -0.76 -0.54
C ARG A 90 -5.11 -0.93 -1.15
N ILE A 91 -5.23 -1.91 -2.04
CA ILE A 91 -6.47 -2.23 -2.75
C ILE A 91 -6.81 -3.67 -2.41
N GLU A 92 -7.98 -3.91 -1.83
CA GLU A 92 -8.44 -5.25 -1.49
C GLU A 92 -9.46 -5.73 -2.52
N GLY A 93 -9.13 -6.83 -3.20
CA GLY A 93 -10.03 -7.52 -4.12
C GLY A 93 -11.18 -8.22 -3.40
N ASN A 94 -12.22 -8.61 -4.15
CA ASN A 94 -13.29 -9.45 -3.62
C ASN A 94 -12.80 -10.86 -3.21
N ASP A 95 -11.61 -11.26 -3.66
CA ASP A 95 -10.88 -12.46 -3.23
C ASP A 95 -10.18 -12.30 -1.85
N ARG A 96 -10.36 -11.16 -1.19
CA ARG A 96 -9.77 -10.77 0.09
C ARG A 96 -8.26 -10.61 0.09
N LYS A 97 -7.62 -10.57 -1.09
CA LYS A 97 -6.18 -10.26 -1.20
C LYS A 97 -5.97 -8.78 -1.46
N SER A 98 -4.95 -8.25 -0.81
CA SER A 98 -4.50 -6.88 -0.98
C SER A 98 -3.32 -6.83 -1.96
N PHE A 99 -3.34 -5.80 -2.79
CA PHE A 99 -2.24 -5.43 -3.68
C PHE A 99 -2.10 -3.91 -3.68
N PHE A 100 -1.00 -3.40 -4.23
CA PHE A 100 -0.74 -1.97 -4.27
C PHE A 100 -1.06 -1.37 -5.64
N GLY A 101 -1.57 -0.14 -5.65
CA GLY A 101 -1.73 0.67 -6.85
C GLY A 101 -1.27 2.10 -6.61
N VAL A 102 -0.64 2.71 -7.62
CA VAL A 102 -0.24 4.12 -7.56
C VAL A 102 -1.38 4.98 -8.09
N ALA A 103 -1.86 5.92 -7.28
CA ALA A 103 -2.72 7.01 -7.70
C ALA A 103 -1.97 8.34 -7.60
N GLU A 104 -2.20 9.25 -8.54
CA GLU A 104 -1.53 10.55 -8.58
C GLU A 104 -2.54 11.70 -8.72
N SER A 105 -2.17 12.87 -8.21
CA SER A 105 -2.94 14.11 -8.37
C SER A 105 -2.04 15.34 -8.35
N ASP A 106 -2.51 16.42 -8.99
CA ASP A 106 -1.95 17.77 -8.85
C ASP A 106 -2.44 18.49 -7.58
N SER A 107 -3.43 17.93 -6.88
CA SER A 107 -4.01 18.46 -5.66
C SER A 107 -3.91 17.44 -4.51
N PRO A 108 -3.65 17.88 -3.26
CA PRO A 108 -3.57 16.96 -2.12
C PRO A 108 -4.92 16.36 -1.70
N VAL A 109 -6.04 16.84 -2.22
CA VAL A 109 -7.39 16.61 -1.65
C VAL A 109 -8.45 16.18 -2.67
N GLU A 110 -8.11 16.11 -3.95
CA GLU A 110 -9.03 15.77 -5.05
C GLU A 110 -8.24 15.32 -6.26
N GLY A 111 -8.92 14.83 -7.31
CA GLY A 111 -8.27 14.61 -8.61
C GLY A 111 -7.36 13.38 -8.70
N PHE A 112 -7.39 12.49 -7.72
CA PHE A 112 -6.60 11.26 -7.78
C PHE A 112 -7.12 10.30 -8.84
N HIS A 113 -6.24 9.86 -9.72
CA HIS A 113 -6.48 8.76 -10.66
C HIS A 113 -5.39 7.71 -10.53
N PHE A 114 -5.78 6.44 -10.57
CA PHE A 114 -4.82 5.33 -10.62
C PHE A 114 -4.09 5.31 -11.96
N TRP A 115 -2.82 4.90 -11.94
CA TRP A 115 -2.09 4.52 -13.13
C TRP A 115 -2.75 3.35 -13.86
N GLU A 116 -2.35 3.11 -15.11
CA GLU A 116 -2.97 2.09 -15.98
C GLU A 116 -2.88 0.67 -15.38
N LYS A 117 -1.85 0.38 -14.60
CA LYS A 117 -1.60 -0.93 -13.99
C LYS A 117 -1.30 -0.80 -12.50
N PRO A 118 -1.67 -1.81 -11.69
CA PRO A 118 -1.24 -1.87 -10.29
C PRO A 118 0.28 -2.07 -10.21
N ILE A 119 0.82 -1.96 -9.00
CA ILE A 119 2.22 -2.26 -8.73
C ILE A 119 2.48 -3.74 -8.97
N LEU A 120 3.48 -4.03 -9.80
CA LEU A 120 4.00 -5.38 -9.98
C LEU A 120 5.14 -5.60 -8.99
N LEU A 121 4.79 -6.20 -7.85
CA LEU A 121 5.77 -6.58 -6.83
C LEU A 121 6.48 -7.87 -7.26
N PRO A 122 7.83 -7.94 -7.25
CA PRO A 122 8.53 -9.20 -7.49
C PRO A 122 8.16 -10.26 -6.43
N GLY A 123 7.74 -11.44 -6.88
CA GLY A 123 7.35 -12.57 -6.00
C GLY A 123 8.55 -13.36 -5.48
N THR A 124 9.50 -12.71 -4.81
CA THR A 124 10.71 -13.37 -4.26
C THR A 124 10.49 -14.06 -2.90
N CYS A 125 9.31 -13.86 -2.29
CA CYS A 125 8.87 -14.48 -1.03
C CYS A 125 7.63 -15.34 -1.34
N PRO A 126 7.78 -16.58 -1.83
CA PRO A 126 6.66 -17.42 -2.30
C PRO A 126 5.63 -17.78 -1.22
N GLU A 127 6.01 -17.71 0.05
CA GLU A 127 5.16 -17.91 1.21
C GLU A 127 4.24 -16.72 1.53
N GLU A 128 4.48 -15.55 0.92
CA GLU A 128 3.70 -14.33 1.11
C GLU A 128 2.30 -14.51 0.53
N THR A 129 1.30 -14.48 1.40
CA THR A 129 -0.11 -14.64 1.03
C THR A 129 -0.81 -13.29 0.86
N ASN A 130 -0.34 -12.25 1.54
CA ASN A 130 -0.91 -10.91 1.47
C ASN A 130 0.14 -9.82 1.73
N VAL A 131 -0.01 -8.67 1.08
CA VAL A 131 0.84 -7.49 1.27
C VAL A 131 0.00 -6.25 1.53
N TYR A 132 0.40 -5.44 2.51
CA TYR A 132 -0.42 -4.29 2.90
C TYR A 132 0.33 -3.21 3.66
N ASP A 133 -0.31 -2.04 3.68
CA ASP A 133 0.03 -0.88 4.51
C ASP A 133 1.47 -0.40 4.29
N MET A 134 1.84 -0.13 3.02
CA MET A 134 3.17 0.38 2.68
C MET A 134 3.38 1.82 3.18
N ARG A 135 4.51 2.06 3.84
CA ARG A 135 5.04 3.40 4.14
C ARG A 135 6.13 3.73 3.13
N LEU A 136 6.13 4.97 2.63
CA LEU A 136 7.07 5.43 1.62
C LEU A 136 8.07 6.39 2.25
N THR A 137 9.36 6.10 2.05
CA THR A 137 10.46 6.93 2.55
C THR A 137 11.35 7.33 1.38
N GLN A 138 11.40 8.62 1.08
CA GLN A 138 12.47 9.17 0.24
C GLN A 138 13.71 9.32 1.10
N HIS A 139 14.63 8.37 0.97
CA HIS A 139 15.82 8.30 1.81
C HIS A 139 16.97 9.12 1.22
N GLU A 140 17.87 9.62 2.07
CA GLU A 140 19.03 10.44 1.65
C GLU A 140 20.06 9.69 0.78
N ASP A 141 19.98 8.36 0.72
CA ASP A 141 20.77 7.51 -0.18
C ASP A 141 20.28 7.60 -1.65
N GLY A 142 19.20 8.35 -1.85
CA GLY A 142 18.56 8.68 -3.10
C GLY A 142 17.45 7.73 -3.53
N TRP A 143 17.16 6.64 -2.79
CA TRP A 143 16.07 5.71 -3.12
C TRP A 143 14.75 6.12 -2.47
N ILE A 144 13.65 5.67 -3.07
CA ILE A 144 12.34 5.64 -2.42
C ILE A 144 12.13 4.21 -1.94
N TYR A 145 12.04 4.03 -0.62
CA TYR A 145 11.74 2.76 0.00
C TYR A 145 10.24 2.61 0.23
N GLY A 146 9.73 1.40 0.04
CA GLY A 146 8.42 0.97 0.49
C GLY A 146 8.61 -0.10 1.57
N VAL A 147 8.22 0.20 2.81
CA VAL A 147 8.19 -0.78 3.91
C VAL A 147 6.75 -1.16 4.20
N PHE A 148 6.43 -2.44 4.16
CA PHE A 148 5.05 -2.94 4.23
C PHE A 148 4.97 -4.23 5.05
N CYS A 149 3.75 -4.62 5.40
CA CYS A 149 3.53 -5.90 6.06
C CYS A 149 3.47 -7.02 5.01
N SER A 150 4.34 -8.02 5.18
CA SER A 150 4.40 -9.28 4.45
C SER A 150 3.75 -10.36 5.33
N GLU A 151 2.54 -10.80 4.99
CA GLU A 151 1.80 -11.79 5.76
C GLU A 151 1.88 -13.17 5.11
N SER A 152 2.18 -14.17 5.93
CA SER A 152 2.26 -15.58 5.54
C SER A 152 1.49 -16.47 6.49
N LYS A 153 1.12 -17.65 6.03
CA LYS A 153 0.49 -18.68 6.85
C LYS A 153 1.45 -19.16 7.95
N ASP A 154 0.99 -19.17 9.21
CA ASP A 154 1.69 -19.92 10.26
C ASP A 154 1.40 -21.41 10.09
N ASN A 155 2.43 -22.19 9.76
CA ASN A 155 2.35 -23.63 9.55
C ASN A 155 2.74 -24.44 10.80
N SER A 156 3.12 -23.78 11.89
CA SER A 156 3.48 -24.46 13.15
C SER A 156 2.26 -24.94 13.93
N VAL A 157 1.08 -24.37 13.64
CA VAL A 157 -0.19 -24.67 14.30
C VAL A 157 -1.26 -25.07 13.29
N ASN A 158 -2.15 -25.98 13.70
CA ASN A 158 -3.28 -26.44 12.88
C ASN A 158 -4.53 -25.55 13.05
N ASP A 159 -4.36 -24.24 12.87
CA ASP A 159 -5.44 -23.25 12.82
C ASP A 159 -5.34 -22.53 11.48
N LEU A 160 -6.40 -22.52 10.66
CA LEU A 160 -6.40 -21.88 9.35
C LEU A 160 -6.20 -20.35 9.41
N SER A 161 -6.52 -19.70 10.52
CA SER A 161 -6.40 -18.24 10.68
C SER A 161 -5.03 -17.78 11.19
N ALA A 162 -4.22 -18.70 11.73
CA ALA A 162 -2.90 -18.36 12.26
C ALA A 162 -1.97 -17.85 11.14
N ALA A 163 -1.31 -16.72 11.38
CA ALA A 163 -0.48 -16.03 10.41
C ALA A 163 0.79 -15.50 11.08
N VAL A 164 1.81 -15.23 10.28
CA VAL A 164 3.04 -14.57 10.69
C VAL A 164 3.18 -13.29 9.89
N ALA A 165 3.48 -12.18 10.58
CA ALA A 165 3.75 -10.89 9.97
C ALA A 165 5.25 -10.56 10.00
N ALA A 166 5.80 -10.30 8.81
CA ALA A 166 7.14 -9.74 8.64
C ALA A 166 7.06 -8.34 8.01
N ALA A 167 8.15 -7.58 8.08
CA ALA A 167 8.28 -6.31 7.36
C ALA A 167 9.00 -6.51 6.03
N GLY A 168 8.24 -6.46 4.94
CA GLY A 168 8.77 -6.49 3.58
C GLY A 168 9.36 -5.14 3.19
N ILE A 169 10.46 -5.18 2.42
CA ILE A 169 11.17 -3.98 1.96
C ILE A 169 11.26 -4.02 0.44
N VAL A 170 10.83 -2.95 -0.20
CA VAL A 170 11.10 -2.68 -1.62
C VAL A 170 11.75 -1.32 -1.79
N ARG A 171 12.42 -1.11 -2.92
CA ARG A 171 12.87 0.22 -3.33
C ARG A 171 12.60 0.51 -4.79
N THR A 172 12.51 1.79 -5.10
CA THR A 172 12.26 2.32 -6.45
C THR A 172 12.87 3.72 -6.61
N LYS A 173 12.98 4.18 -7.84
CA LYS A 173 13.24 5.59 -8.17
C LYS A 173 12.06 6.28 -8.86
N ASP A 174 11.05 5.51 -9.30
CA ASP A 174 10.01 5.97 -10.21
C ASP A 174 8.58 5.54 -9.84
N LEU A 175 8.41 4.78 -8.75
CA LEU A 175 7.15 4.14 -8.30
C LEU A 175 6.55 3.12 -9.29
N LYS A 176 7.24 2.82 -10.39
CA LYS A 176 6.81 1.85 -11.43
C LYS A 176 7.60 0.56 -11.32
N THR A 177 8.92 0.68 -11.26
CA THR A 177 9.85 -0.44 -11.19
C THR A 177 10.28 -0.61 -9.75
N TRP A 178 10.00 -1.78 -9.18
CA TRP A 178 10.27 -2.08 -7.78
C TRP A 178 11.28 -3.22 -7.68
N GLU A 179 12.31 -3.02 -6.88
CA GLU A 179 13.23 -4.06 -6.45
C GLU A 179 12.76 -4.57 -5.08
N ARG A 180 12.52 -5.88 -4.96
CA ARG A 180 12.19 -6.53 -3.69
C ARG A 180 13.48 -6.93 -2.98
N LEU A 181 13.69 -6.36 -1.79
CA LEU A 181 14.78 -6.74 -0.89
C LEU A 181 14.29 -7.83 0.08
N PRO A 182 15.21 -8.54 0.77
CA PRO A 182 14.84 -9.44 1.86
C PRO A 182 13.96 -8.72 2.90
N ASN A 183 13.06 -9.47 3.53
CA ASN A 183 12.29 -8.97 4.67
C ASN A 183 13.26 -8.56 5.80
N LEU A 184 12.88 -7.53 6.56
CA LEU A 184 13.60 -7.14 7.77
C LEU A 184 13.61 -8.30 8.77
N VAL A 185 14.79 -8.60 9.31
CA VAL A 185 14.97 -9.57 10.38
C VAL A 185 15.18 -8.84 11.71
N THR A 186 14.31 -9.10 12.68
CA THR A 186 14.48 -8.65 14.07
C THR A 186 14.88 -9.84 14.95
N LYS A 187 15.99 -9.72 15.68
CA LYS A 187 16.50 -10.85 16.48
C LYS A 187 15.71 -11.10 17.77
N ARG A 188 15.08 -10.06 18.32
CA ARG A 188 14.44 -10.09 19.64
C ARG A 188 12.92 -10.07 19.58
N SER A 189 12.35 -10.00 18.38
CA SER A 189 10.92 -10.07 18.16
C SER A 189 10.61 -10.99 17.00
N PRO A 190 9.73 -11.98 17.20
CA PRO A 190 9.40 -12.96 16.16
C PRO A 190 8.53 -12.38 15.04
N GLN A 191 7.79 -11.29 15.29
CA GLN A 191 6.87 -10.69 14.33
C GLN A 191 6.95 -9.17 14.33
N GLN A 192 6.72 -8.57 13.16
CA GLN A 192 6.77 -7.13 12.97
C GLN A 192 5.61 -6.64 12.10
N ARG A 193 4.97 -5.55 12.54
CA ARG A 193 3.98 -4.79 11.77
C ARG A 193 4.24 -3.30 11.97
N ASN A 194 3.73 -2.46 11.07
CA ASN A 194 3.88 -1.01 11.16
C ASN A 194 5.34 -0.52 11.20
N VAL A 195 6.26 -1.29 10.61
CA VAL A 195 7.65 -0.86 10.46
C VAL A 195 7.71 0.30 9.46
N ASP A 196 8.51 1.30 9.79
CA ASP A 196 8.74 2.49 8.96
C ASP A 196 10.22 2.85 8.94
N LEU A 197 10.71 3.34 7.80
CA LEU A 197 12.12 3.71 7.61
C LEU A 197 12.26 5.24 7.76
N LEU A 198 13.20 5.69 8.59
CA LEU A 198 13.53 7.11 8.69
C LEU A 198 14.22 7.59 7.41
N PRO A 199 14.02 8.84 6.97
CA PRO A 199 14.57 9.36 5.72
C PRO A 199 16.08 9.64 5.76
N GLU A 200 16.68 9.65 6.95
CA GLU A 200 18.09 9.97 7.18
C GLU A 200 18.79 8.82 7.92
N PHE A 201 20.07 8.66 7.66
CA PHE A 201 20.96 7.81 8.42
C PHE A 201 21.09 8.31 9.85
N VAL A 202 21.05 7.39 10.81
CA VAL A 202 21.36 7.66 12.20
C VAL A 202 22.65 6.91 12.55
N ASN A 203 23.70 7.65 12.93
CA ASN A 203 25.04 7.10 13.16
C ASN A 203 25.58 6.31 11.96
N GLY A 204 25.28 6.77 10.74
CA GLY A 204 25.72 6.14 9.49
C GLY A 204 25.00 4.81 9.17
N LYS A 205 23.87 4.52 9.81
CA LYS A 205 23.07 3.30 9.65
C LYS A 205 21.63 3.64 9.29
N TYR A 206 20.95 2.74 8.58
CA TYR A 206 19.52 2.87 8.33
C TYR A 206 18.78 2.76 9.66
N ALA A 207 17.79 3.62 9.89
CA ALA A 207 17.05 3.66 11.13
C ALA A 207 15.57 3.36 10.88
N PHE A 208 14.99 2.51 11.72
CA PHE A 208 13.60 2.10 11.60
C PHE A 208 12.83 2.44 12.87
N TYR A 209 11.58 2.85 12.70
CA TYR A 209 10.56 2.60 13.70
C TYR A 209 10.01 1.19 13.50
N THR A 210 9.85 0.46 14.61
CA THR A 210 9.37 -0.92 14.62
C THR A 210 8.21 -1.07 15.59
N ARG A 211 7.53 -2.22 15.56
CA ARG A 211 6.54 -2.58 16.56
C ARG A 211 6.67 -4.07 16.87
N PRO A 212 7.54 -4.43 17.83
CA PRO A 212 7.77 -5.82 18.19
C PRO A 212 6.49 -6.47 18.71
N MET A 213 6.25 -7.72 18.30
CA MET A 213 5.07 -8.49 18.67
C MET A 213 5.43 -9.95 18.93
N ASP A 214 4.78 -10.55 19.92
CA ASP A 214 4.89 -11.99 20.16
C ASP A 214 3.98 -12.80 19.21
N ASP A 215 2.81 -12.25 18.85
CA ASP A 215 1.80 -12.88 18.01
C ASP A 215 1.32 -11.93 16.89
N PHE A 216 0.51 -12.43 15.96
CA PHE A 216 0.01 -11.68 14.80
C PHE A 216 -0.99 -10.57 15.17
N ILE A 217 -1.79 -10.81 16.22
CA ILE A 217 -2.82 -9.88 16.71
C ILE A 217 -2.32 -9.17 17.98
N ASP A 218 -1.96 -9.95 19.00
CA ASP A 218 -1.52 -9.43 20.30
C ASP A 218 -0.03 -9.08 20.27
N THR A 219 0.32 -7.92 20.85
CA THR A 219 1.71 -7.51 21.03
C THR A 219 2.46 -8.36 22.03
N GLY A 220 1.75 -8.96 23.00
CA GLY A 220 2.37 -9.70 24.10
C GLY A 220 3.38 -8.81 24.85
N SER A 221 4.63 -9.22 24.86
CA SER A 221 5.76 -8.49 25.47
C SER A 221 6.16 -7.20 24.74
N GLY A 222 5.60 -6.95 23.55
CA GLY A 222 5.82 -5.77 22.74
C GLY A 222 5.36 -4.49 23.43
N GLY A 223 6.30 -3.80 24.07
CA GLY A 223 6.02 -2.67 24.95
C GLY A 223 5.73 -1.34 24.27
N GLY A 224 5.55 -1.27 22.94
CA GLY A 224 5.27 -0.02 22.23
C GLY A 224 5.94 0.11 20.87
N VAL A 225 6.16 1.34 20.41
CA VAL A 225 6.94 1.64 19.20
C VAL A 225 8.43 1.51 19.53
N GLY A 226 9.13 0.66 18.77
CA GLY A 226 10.57 0.47 18.87
C GLY A 226 11.35 1.36 17.90
N PHE A 227 12.64 1.54 18.20
CA PHE A 227 13.62 2.17 17.33
C PHE A 227 14.80 1.23 17.17
N GLY A 228 15.17 0.90 15.93
CA GLY A 228 16.27 -0.02 15.63
C GLY A 228 17.16 0.50 14.52
N LEU A 229 18.44 0.15 14.59
CA LEU A 229 19.44 0.49 13.57
C LEU A 229 19.84 -0.74 12.76
N CYS A 230 20.07 -0.53 11.48
CA CYS A 230 20.42 -1.54 10.50
C CYS A 230 21.59 -1.08 9.64
N ASP A 231 22.60 -1.93 9.50
CA ASP A 231 23.85 -1.59 8.80
C ASP A 231 23.70 -1.60 7.27
N ASP A 232 22.99 -2.60 6.74
CA ASP A 232 22.80 -2.82 5.31
C ASP A 232 21.32 -3.11 5.03
N ILE A 233 20.65 -2.15 4.37
CA ILE A 233 19.24 -2.28 3.97
C ILE A 233 18.98 -3.44 3.01
N THR A 234 19.99 -3.89 2.27
CA THR A 234 19.86 -5.02 1.33
C THR A 234 19.90 -6.38 2.03
N HIS A 235 20.33 -6.41 3.30
CA HIS A 235 20.29 -7.56 4.20
C HIS A 235 19.84 -7.08 5.59
N ALA A 236 18.64 -6.50 5.65
CA ALA A 236 18.23 -5.73 6.81
C ALA A 236 18.07 -6.59 8.07
N VAL A 237 18.92 -6.34 9.07
CA VAL A 237 18.87 -6.96 10.40
C VAL A 237 18.90 -5.89 11.49
N ILE A 238 18.00 -5.99 12.46
CA ILE A 238 18.00 -5.24 13.72
C ILE A 238 18.23 -6.21 14.88
N ASP A 239 19.26 -5.96 15.68
CA ASP A 239 19.54 -6.75 16.89
C ASP A 239 18.73 -6.25 18.09
N GLU A 240 18.92 -4.98 18.44
CA GLU A 240 18.27 -4.33 19.57
C GLU A 240 17.28 -3.28 19.09
N GLU A 241 16.10 -3.27 19.72
CA GLU A 241 15.07 -2.25 19.54
C GLU A 241 14.92 -1.50 20.86
N ILE A 242 15.00 -0.17 20.81
CA ILE A 242 14.76 0.71 21.97
C ILE A 242 13.31 1.16 21.91
N ILE A 243 12.50 0.86 22.93
CA ILE A 243 11.11 1.32 22.98
C ILE A 243 11.08 2.84 23.23
N THR A 244 10.53 3.59 22.27
CA THR A 244 10.48 5.06 22.29
C THR A 244 9.13 5.61 22.72
N SER A 245 8.07 4.82 22.59
CA SER A 245 6.71 5.20 23.02
C SER A 245 5.99 3.98 23.57
N PRO A 246 5.90 3.82 24.90
CA PRO A 246 5.14 2.75 25.52
C PRO A 246 3.62 2.95 25.45
#